data_AF-A0A2M7AST2-F1
#
_entry.id   AF-A0A2M7AST2-F1
#
_cell.length_a   1.000
_cell.length_b   1.000
_cell.length_c   1.000
_cell.angle_alpha   90.00
_cell.angle_beta   90.00
_cell.angle_gamma   90.00
#
_symmetry.space_group_name_H-M   'P 1'
#
loop_
_entity.id
_entity.type
_entity.pdbx_description
1 polymer ?
#
loop_
_entity_poly.entity_id
_entity_poly.type
_entity_poly.pdbx_seq_one_letter_code
_entity_poly.pdbx_strand_id
1 'polypeptide(L)'
;MITKYYPYILISALLLVAITVFLNRQQILQPSILGNLHTHTICSDGDNDYETMITAALKLNFKFIAITDHQICPEVINKCLFETRIFCIPGEEVTGNRTHLLALNITKPVNPYQPMIKQVADIHALGGLAIAAHPYLKKFQYTSAELTDSGLDAMECTTNPDELHPLPCIYTSDAHRASALGFQFLSCPAPIKTFSDLKKAIFSRLCSRSFLSTPNTLRPTSFQIN
;
A
#
# COMPACT_ATOMS: atom_id res chain seq x y z
N MET A 1 26.18 -54.58 8.65
CA MET A 1 25.71 -53.72 7.53
C MET A 1 25.00 -52.54 8.14
N ILE A 2 25.58 -51.34 8.10
CA ILE A 2 24.98 -49.99 8.23
C ILE A 2 26.17 -49.03 8.29
N THR A 3 25.97 -47.82 7.78
CA THR A 3 26.88 -46.64 7.76
C THR A 3 27.80 -46.51 6.54
N LYS A 4 27.35 -45.68 5.57
CA LYS A 4 28.20 -44.73 4.80
C LYS A 4 27.36 -43.85 3.84
N TYR A 5 26.27 -43.22 4.31
CA TYR A 5 25.46 -42.30 3.49
C TYR A 5 25.11 -40.95 4.15
N TYR A 6 25.69 -40.63 5.30
CA TYR A 6 25.32 -39.44 6.08
C TYR A 6 26.01 -38.08 5.76
N PRO A 7 27.21 -37.98 5.13
CA PRO A 7 27.88 -36.68 5.03
C PRO A 7 27.25 -35.74 3.99
N TYR A 8 26.68 -36.26 2.90
CA TYR A 8 26.13 -35.44 1.82
C TYR A 8 24.83 -34.73 2.20
N ILE A 9 23.97 -35.38 3.00
CA ILE A 9 22.66 -34.82 3.41
C ILE A 9 22.85 -33.68 4.42
N LEU A 10 23.82 -33.80 5.33
CA LEU A 10 24.13 -32.76 6.31
C LEU A 10 24.74 -31.50 5.66
N ILE A 11 25.63 -31.68 4.69
CA ILE A 11 26.21 -30.54 3.93
C ILE A 11 25.14 -29.82 3.12
N SER A 12 24.21 -30.54 2.47
CA SER A 12 23.12 -29.91 1.73
C SER A 12 22.15 -29.14 2.64
N ALA A 13 21.85 -29.65 3.83
CA ALA A 13 20.95 -28.98 4.78
C ALA A 13 21.58 -27.71 5.36
N LEU A 14 22.86 -27.75 5.75
CA LEU A 14 23.59 -26.56 6.23
C LEU A 14 23.73 -25.50 5.14
N LEU A 15 23.99 -25.91 3.90
CA LEU A 15 24.05 -24.99 2.75
C LEU A 15 22.69 -24.35 2.49
N LEU A 16 21.59 -25.12 2.57
CA LEU A 16 20.23 -24.60 2.40
C LEU A 16 19.90 -23.57 3.50
N VAL A 17 20.20 -23.89 4.76
CA VAL A 17 19.99 -22.96 5.89
C VAL A 17 20.85 -21.70 5.74
N ALA A 18 22.12 -21.83 5.35
CA ALA A 18 23.01 -20.69 5.12
C ALA A 18 22.51 -19.81 3.96
N ILE A 19 22.02 -20.41 2.87
CA ILE A 19 21.40 -19.69 1.75
C ILE A 19 20.13 -18.98 2.22
N THR A 20 19.24 -19.65 2.96
CA THR A 20 18.01 -19.04 3.50
C THR A 20 18.34 -17.88 4.44
N VAL A 21 19.30 -18.04 5.35
CA VAL A 21 19.75 -16.98 6.27
C VAL A 21 20.40 -15.83 5.50
N PHE A 22 21.23 -16.11 4.49
CA PHE A 22 21.84 -15.10 3.64
C PHE A 22 20.80 -14.32 2.82
N LEU A 23 19.83 -15.00 2.22
CA LEU A 23 18.72 -14.40 1.48
C LEU A 23 17.81 -13.57 2.41
N ASN A 24 17.48 -14.06 3.61
CA ASN A 24 16.75 -13.28 4.62
C ASN A 24 17.54 -12.02 5.04
N ARG A 25 18.86 -12.14 5.21
CA ARG A 25 19.72 -11.01 5.59
C ARG A 25 19.81 -9.95 4.49
N GLN A 26 19.79 -10.36 3.22
CA GLN A 26 19.67 -9.43 2.08
C GLN A 26 18.34 -8.68 2.11
N GLN A 27 17.24 -9.36 2.47
CA GLN A 27 15.91 -8.76 2.57
C GLN A 27 15.81 -7.71 3.70
N ILE A 28 16.53 -7.92 4.81
CA ILE A 28 16.62 -6.98 5.94
C ILE A 28 17.47 -5.73 5.60
N LEU A 29 18.34 -5.79 4.59
CA LEU A 29 19.26 -4.71 4.21
C LEU A 29 18.80 -3.91 2.98
N GLN A 30 17.73 -4.32 2.30
CA GLN A 30 17.16 -3.55 1.18
C GLN A 30 16.57 -2.24 1.74
N PRO A 31 16.90 -1.07 1.17
CA PRO A 31 16.28 0.18 1.60
C PRO A 31 14.77 0.10 1.34
N SER A 32 13.97 0.49 2.34
CA SER A 32 12.52 0.57 2.15
C SER A 32 12.16 1.70 1.20
N ILE A 33 11.22 1.41 0.31
CA ILE A 33 10.58 2.38 -0.57
C ILE A 33 9.29 2.84 0.08
N LEU A 34 9.17 4.14 0.26
CA LEU A 34 8.00 4.77 0.88
C LEU A 34 6.98 5.19 -0.17
N GLY A 35 5.69 5.12 0.17
CA GLY A 35 4.65 5.67 -0.69
C GLY A 35 3.26 5.57 -0.08
N ASN A 36 2.27 6.17 -0.75
CA ASN A 36 0.91 6.26 -0.24
C ASN A 36 -0.08 5.96 -1.37
N LEU A 37 -1.09 5.13 -1.11
CA LEU A 37 -1.99 4.64 -2.16
C LEU A 37 -3.43 5.16 -2.04
N HIS A 38 -3.70 6.06 -1.09
CA HIS A 38 -5.02 6.63 -0.89
C HIS A 38 -4.91 8.12 -0.56
N THR A 39 -5.09 8.95 -1.59
CA THR A 39 -4.97 10.41 -1.48
C THR A 39 -5.95 11.11 -2.40
N HIS A 40 -6.42 12.27 -1.96
CA HIS A 40 -7.44 13.08 -2.62
C HIS A 40 -6.91 14.46 -2.95
N THR A 41 -7.43 15.05 -4.02
CA THR A 41 -7.12 16.40 -4.45
C THR A 41 -8.38 17.25 -4.52
N ILE A 42 -8.25 18.53 -4.88
CA ILE A 42 -9.40 19.40 -5.17
C ILE A 42 -10.29 18.90 -6.32
N CYS A 43 -9.87 17.88 -7.07
CA CYS A 43 -10.74 17.23 -8.04
C CYS A 43 -12.01 16.68 -7.39
N SER A 44 -11.90 16.12 -6.19
CA SER A 44 -13.02 15.61 -5.39
C SER A 44 -13.24 16.45 -4.14
N ASP A 45 -12.76 15.99 -2.99
CA ASP A 45 -12.98 16.63 -1.68
C ASP A 45 -11.68 16.91 -0.90
N GLY A 46 -10.53 16.83 -1.58
CA GLY A 46 -9.27 17.27 -1.03
C GLY A 46 -9.14 18.80 -0.96
N ASP A 47 -8.36 19.28 0.01
CA ASP A 47 -8.03 20.68 0.27
C ASP A 47 -6.91 21.20 -0.66
N ASN A 48 -6.18 20.30 -1.35
CA ASN A 48 -4.95 20.65 -2.07
C ASN A 48 -4.95 20.14 -3.51
N ASP A 49 -4.30 20.89 -4.40
CA ASP A 49 -4.17 20.50 -5.81
C ASP A 49 -3.13 19.40 -6.02
N TYR A 50 -3.12 18.82 -7.22
CA TYR A 50 -2.18 17.77 -7.60
C TYR A 50 -0.72 18.16 -7.32
N GLU A 51 -0.29 19.36 -7.71
CA GLU A 51 1.11 19.78 -7.57
C GLU A 51 1.53 19.92 -6.11
N THR A 52 0.64 20.46 -5.26
CA THR A 52 0.85 20.56 -3.82
C THR A 52 0.99 19.18 -3.19
N MET A 53 0.13 18.23 -3.58
CA MET A 53 0.18 16.84 -3.09
C MET A 53 1.49 16.14 -3.50
N ILE A 54 1.89 16.23 -4.77
CA ILE A 54 3.15 15.65 -5.26
C ILE A 54 4.37 16.29 -4.58
N THR A 55 4.41 17.62 -4.48
CA THR A 55 5.50 18.33 -3.81
C THR A 55 5.65 17.90 -2.35
N ALA A 56 4.53 17.72 -1.64
CA ALA A 56 4.56 17.24 -0.26
C ALA A 56 5.04 15.78 -0.17
N ALA A 57 4.57 14.89 -1.06
CA ALA A 57 5.02 13.50 -1.12
C ALA A 57 6.55 13.40 -1.34
N LEU A 58 7.10 14.22 -2.25
CA LEU A 58 8.55 14.28 -2.51
C LEU A 58 9.34 14.74 -1.26
N LYS A 59 8.82 15.72 -0.50
CA LYS A 59 9.44 16.17 0.77
C LYS A 59 9.45 15.06 1.83
N LEU A 60 8.50 14.14 1.79
CA LEU A 60 8.44 12.94 2.62
C LEU A 60 9.30 11.78 2.09
N ASN A 61 10.05 12.01 1.01
CA ASN A 61 10.86 11.00 0.33
C ASN A 61 10.02 9.81 -0.19
N PHE A 62 8.73 10.02 -0.45
CA PHE A 62 7.92 9.01 -1.14
C PHE A 62 8.45 8.79 -2.55
N LYS A 63 8.42 7.54 -2.99
CA LYS A 63 8.82 7.12 -4.34
C LYS A 63 7.63 6.71 -5.19
N PHE A 64 6.48 6.46 -4.56
CA PHE A 64 5.22 6.27 -5.26
C PHE A 64 4.06 6.94 -4.52
N ILE A 65 3.06 7.37 -5.27
CA ILE A 65 1.82 7.92 -4.74
C ILE A 65 0.66 7.55 -5.68
N ALA A 66 -0.50 7.19 -5.13
CA ALA A 66 -1.72 7.08 -5.92
C ALA A 66 -2.63 8.27 -5.67
N ILE A 67 -3.18 8.83 -6.74
CA ILE A 67 -4.24 9.83 -6.68
C ILE A 67 -5.55 9.12 -6.94
N THR A 68 -6.41 9.09 -5.92
CA THR A 68 -7.62 8.26 -5.86
C THR A 68 -8.81 9.10 -5.45
N ASP A 69 -8.97 10.27 -6.07
CA ASP A 69 -10.15 11.11 -5.93
C ASP A 69 -11.44 10.29 -6.11
N HIS A 70 -12.56 10.75 -5.54
CA HIS A 70 -13.88 10.10 -5.63
C HIS A 70 -14.49 10.04 -7.06
N GLN A 71 -13.76 10.55 -8.04
CA GLN A 71 -14.09 10.50 -9.45
C GLN A 71 -12.82 10.57 -10.30
N ILE A 72 -12.90 10.03 -11.52
CA ILE A 72 -11.87 10.23 -12.54
C ILE A 72 -11.90 11.68 -13.07
N CYS A 73 -10.89 12.47 -12.72
CA CYS A 73 -10.62 13.78 -13.31
C CYS A 73 -9.55 13.70 -14.42
N PRO A 74 -9.90 13.89 -15.70
CA PRO A 74 -8.96 13.70 -16.81
C PRO A 74 -7.67 14.53 -16.70
N GLU A 75 -7.73 15.75 -16.17
CA GLU A 75 -6.55 16.59 -15.98
C GLU A 75 -5.59 16.01 -14.93
N VAL A 76 -6.11 15.56 -13.79
CA VAL A 76 -5.33 14.94 -12.71
C VAL A 76 -4.73 13.62 -13.18
N ILE A 77 -5.52 12.80 -13.89
CA ILE A 77 -5.05 11.55 -14.48
C ILE A 77 -3.91 11.80 -15.47
N ASN A 78 -4.06 12.78 -16.37
CA ASN A 78 -2.99 13.12 -17.31
C ASN A 78 -1.73 13.59 -16.59
N LYS A 79 -1.86 14.47 -15.58
CA LYS A 79 -0.72 14.91 -14.76
C LYS A 79 -0.01 13.74 -14.09
N CYS A 80 -0.77 12.79 -13.54
CA CYS A 80 -0.23 11.58 -12.92
C CYS A 80 0.49 10.67 -13.92
N LEU A 81 -0.09 10.42 -15.10
CA LEU A 81 0.50 9.58 -16.14
C LEU A 81 1.82 10.12 -16.69
N PHE A 82 1.98 11.45 -16.74
CA PHE A 82 3.19 12.12 -17.23
C PHE A 82 4.13 12.59 -16.10
N GLU A 83 3.86 12.22 -14.86
CA GLU A 83 4.74 12.56 -13.73
C GLU A 83 6.07 11.80 -13.82
N THR A 84 7.16 12.52 -13.61
CA THR A 84 8.53 11.98 -13.74
C THR A 84 9.33 12.05 -12.45
N ARG A 85 8.87 12.81 -11.45
CA ARG A 85 9.57 13.01 -10.17
C ARG A 85 9.29 11.88 -9.19
N ILE A 86 8.13 11.25 -9.29
CA ILE A 86 7.64 10.16 -8.42
C ILE A 86 6.83 9.17 -9.26
N PHE A 87 6.80 7.89 -8.89
CA PHE A 87 5.92 6.92 -9.55
C PHE A 87 4.47 7.20 -9.16
N CYS A 88 3.78 8.01 -9.95
CA CYS A 88 2.36 8.33 -9.75
C CYS A 88 1.47 7.23 -10.33
N ILE A 89 0.46 6.83 -9.57
CA ILE A 89 -0.51 5.79 -9.93
C ILE A 89 -1.89 6.44 -10.06
N PRO A 90 -2.47 6.53 -11.27
CA PRO A 90 -3.81 7.07 -11.42
C PRO A 90 -4.84 6.09 -10.84
N GLY A 91 -5.93 6.60 -10.28
CA GLY A 91 -6.97 5.76 -9.72
C GLY A 91 -8.23 6.54 -9.37
N GLU A 92 -9.12 5.85 -8.68
CA GLU A 92 -10.39 6.36 -8.17
C GLU A 92 -10.67 5.68 -6.82
N GLU A 93 -11.19 6.42 -5.85
CA GLU A 93 -11.92 5.82 -4.74
C GLU A 93 -13.38 5.67 -5.16
N VAL A 94 -13.78 4.46 -5.53
CA VAL A 94 -15.15 4.13 -5.93
C VAL A 94 -16.04 4.17 -4.69
N THR A 95 -16.70 5.30 -4.49
CA THR A 95 -17.54 5.58 -3.32
C THR A 95 -18.95 5.02 -3.51
N GLY A 96 -19.11 3.75 -3.13
CA GLY A 96 -20.41 3.10 -3.06
C GLY A 96 -21.19 3.46 -1.79
N ASN A 97 -22.47 3.09 -1.75
CA ASN A 97 -23.36 3.40 -0.61
C ASN A 97 -22.93 2.76 0.72
N ARG A 98 -22.22 1.62 0.67
CA ARG A 98 -21.87 0.80 1.85
C ARG A 98 -20.38 0.53 1.98
N THR A 99 -19.64 0.59 0.89
CA THR A 99 -18.23 0.22 0.77
C THR A 99 -17.52 1.19 -0.15
N HIS A 100 -16.26 1.49 0.13
CA HIS A 100 -15.39 2.28 -0.74
C HIS A 100 -14.24 1.40 -1.27
N LEU A 101 -14.03 1.38 -2.58
CA LEU A 101 -12.93 0.63 -3.18
C LEU A 101 -11.87 1.57 -3.73
N LEU A 102 -10.60 1.30 -3.44
CA LEU A 102 -9.54 1.90 -4.26
C LEU A 102 -9.41 1.10 -5.53
N ALA A 103 -9.60 1.78 -6.66
CA ALA A 103 -9.29 1.27 -7.97
C ALA A 103 -7.97 1.88 -8.42
N LEU A 104 -6.88 1.13 -8.30
CA LEU A 104 -5.54 1.61 -8.65
C LEU A 104 -5.18 1.26 -10.10
N ASN A 105 -4.41 2.13 -10.75
CA ASN A 105 -3.97 1.99 -12.15
C ASN A 105 -5.12 1.91 -13.15
N ILE A 106 -6.14 2.74 -12.93
CA ILE A 106 -7.25 2.92 -13.86
C ILE A 106 -7.33 4.37 -14.32
N THR A 107 -7.96 4.59 -15.48
CA THR A 107 -8.14 5.92 -16.09
C THR A 107 -9.57 6.18 -16.54
N LYS A 108 -10.48 5.23 -16.25
CA LYS A 108 -11.91 5.29 -16.57
C LYS A 108 -12.70 4.97 -15.32
N PRO A 109 -13.82 5.67 -15.07
CA PRO A 109 -14.56 5.53 -13.83
C PRO A 109 -15.23 4.15 -13.74
N VAL A 110 -15.41 3.68 -12.52
CA VAL A 110 -16.18 2.48 -12.19
C VAL A 110 -17.52 2.90 -11.61
N ASN A 111 -18.61 2.27 -12.04
CA ASN A 111 -19.94 2.62 -11.54
C ASN A 111 -20.07 2.25 -10.04
N PRO A 112 -20.29 3.21 -9.12
CA PRO A 112 -20.37 2.93 -7.69
C PRO A 112 -21.70 2.30 -7.26
N TYR A 113 -22.73 2.32 -8.13
CA TYR A 113 -24.08 1.86 -7.81
C TYR A 113 -24.35 0.39 -8.16
N GLN A 114 -23.36 -0.30 -8.72
CA GLN A 114 -23.45 -1.73 -9.02
C GLN A 114 -22.92 -2.60 -7.86
N PRO A 115 -23.20 -3.91 -7.83
CA PRO A 115 -22.67 -4.79 -6.80
C PRO A 115 -21.14 -4.77 -6.74
N MET A 116 -20.56 -4.85 -5.54
CA MET A 116 -19.11 -4.76 -5.33
C MET A 116 -18.30 -5.76 -6.19
N ILE A 117 -18.78 -7.00 -6.33
CA ILE A 117 -18.17 -8.01 -7.22
C ILE A 117 -18.06 -7.52 -8.67
N LYS A 118 -19.06 -6.77 -9.16
CA LYS A 118 -19.01 -6.17 -10.50
C LYS A 118 -18.03 -5.00 -10.55
N GLN A 119 -17.97 -4.18 -9.50
CA GLN A 119 -16.96 -3.12 -9.39
C GLN A 119 -15.54 -3.70 -9.44
N VAL A 120 -15.25 -4.76 -8.67
CA VAL A 120 -13.97 -5.47 -8.69
C VAL A 120 -13.65 -6.00 -10.09
N ALA A 121 -14.61 -6.67 -10.74
CA ALA A 121 -14.41 -7.19 -12.10
C ALA A 121 -14.12 -6.08 -13.12
N ASP A 122 -14.79 -4.94 -13.03
CA ASP A 122 -14.56 -3.79 -13.91
C ASP A 122 -13.17 -3.18 -13.67
N ILE A 123 -12.74 -3.05 -12.41
CA ILE A 123 -11.39 -2.60 -12.06
C ILE A 123 -10.33 -3.51 -12.69
N HIS A 124 -10.51 -4.83 -12.56
CA HIS A 124 -9.60 -5.80 -13.17
C HIS A 124 -9.61 -5.76 -14.70
N ALA A 125 -10.78 -5.55 -15.32
CA ALA A 125 -10.90 -5.39 -16.77
C ALA A 125 -10.18 -4.13 -17.29
N LEU A 126 -10.04 -3.11 -16.45
CA LEU A 126 -9.24 -1.91 -16.72
C LEU A 126 -7.74 -2.10 -16.43
N GLY A 127 -7.32 -3.30 -15.99
CA GLY A 127 -5.93 -3.60 -15.65
C GLY A 127 -5.50 -3.10 -14.27
N GLY A 128 -6.46 -2.73 -13.43
CA GLY A 128 -6.24 -2.17 -12.10
C GLY A 128 -6.15 -3.21 -10.98
N LEU A 129 -5.98 -2.70 -9.76
CA LEU A 129 -6.14 -3.45 -8.51
C LEU A 129 -7.34 -2.91 -7.75
N ALA A 130 -8.15 -3.81 -7.19
CA ALA A 130 -9.29 -3.47 -6.35
C ALA A 130 -8.93 -3.70 -4.87
N ILE A 131 -8.97 -2.64 -4.07
CA ILE A 131 -8.56 -2.69 -2.66
C ILE A 131 -9.72 -2.22 -1.80
N ALA A 132 -10.03 -2.95 -0.72
CA ALA A 132 -11.01 -2.49 0.25
C ALA A 132 -10.45 -1.27 1.02
N ALA A 133 -11.02 -0.10 0.79
CA ALA A 133 -10.67 1.11 1.53
C ALA A 133 -11.31 1.07 2.93
N HIS A 134 -10.52 1.46 3.93
CA HIS A 134 -10.82 1.66 5.34
C HIS A 134 -11.96 0.76 5.90
N PRO A 135 -11.85 -0.58 5.74
CA PRO A 135 -12.95 -1.53 6.00
C PRO A 135 -13.38 -1.64 7.47
N TYR A 136 -12.62 -1.01 8.37
CA TYR A 136 -12.82 -0.97 9.81
C TYR A 136 -13.63 0.25 10.27
N LEU A 137 -13.87 1.24 9.41
CA LEU A 137 -14.70 2.38 9.77
C LEU A 137 -16.17 1.94 9.82
N LYS A 138 -16.85 2.13 10.96
CA LYS A 138 -18.24 1.68 11.18
C LYS A 138 -19.23 2.13 10.09
N LYS A 139 -18.93 3.24 9.40
CA LYS A 139 -19.73 3.77 8.29
C LYS A 139 -19.62 2.90 7.02
N PHE A 140 -18.49 2.24 6.81
CA PHE A 140 -18.18 1.44 5.62
C PHE A 140 -17.89 0.01 6.04
N GLN A 141 -18.87 -0.87 5.87
CA GLN A 141 -18.83 -2.20 6.45
C GLN A 141 -18.56 -3.24 5.38
N TYR A 142 -17.49 -3.99 5.55
CA TYR A 142 -17.28 -5.22 4.79
C TYR A 142 -17.67 -6.40 5.66
N THR A 143 -18.46 -7.31 5.10
CA THR A 143 -18.62 -8.64 5.71
C THR A 143 -17.36 -9.47 5.46
N SER A 144 -17.11 -10.48 6.30
CA SER A 144 -15.98 -11.40 6.08
C SER A 144 -16.04 -12.07 4.71
N ALA A 145 -17.24 -12.47 4.26
CA ALA A 145 -17.46 -13.07 2.94
C ALA A 145 -17.13 -12.10 1.81
N GLU A 146 -17.47 -10.80 1.95
CA GLU A 146 -17.12 -9.81 0.92
C GLU A 146 -15.61 -9.62 0.78
N LEU A 147 -14.86 -9.67 1.89
CA LEU A 147 -13.40 -9.60 1.84
C LEU A 147 -12.77 -10.86 1.21
N THR A 148 -13.36 -12.04 1.39
CA THR A 148 -12.78 -13.29 0.91
C THR A 148 -13.24 -13.69 -0.50
N ASP A 149 -14.48 -13.39 -0.85
CA ASP A 149 -15.16 -14.03 -2.00
C ASP A 149 -15.34 -13.08 -3.19
N SER A 150 -15.09 -11.78 -3.00
CA SER A 150 -15.39 -10.78 -4.03
C SER A 150 -14.29 -10.56 -5.06
N GLY A 151 -13.12 -11.17 -4.86
CA GLY A 151 -11.95 -11.00 -5.72
C GLY A 151 -11.11 -9.75 -5.43
N LEU A 152 -11.28 -9.13 -4.26
CA LEU A 152 -10.42 -8.02 -3.83
C LEU A 152 -8.95 -8.47 -3.74
N ASP A 153 -8.03 -7.56 -4.07
CA ASP A 153 -6.60 -7.85 -4.13
C ASP A 153 -5.88 -7.55 -2.80
N ALA A 154 -6.36 -6.56 -2.07
CA ALA A 154 -5.78 -6.09 -0.81
C ALA A 154 -6.84 -5.37 0.03
N MET A 155 -6.47 -4.97 1.25
CA MET A 155 -7.28 -4.13 2.11
C MET A 155 -6.44 -3.12 2.88
N GLU A 156 -7.02 -1.97 3.22
CA GLU A 156 -6.41 -1.06 4.17
C GLU A 156 -6.46 -1.63 5.60
N CYS A 157 -5.34 -1.52 6.31
CA CYS A 157 -5.19 -2.01 7.68
C CYS A 157 -4.72 -0.87 8.60
N THR A 158 -5.06 -0.95 9.89
CA THR A 158 -4.67 0.07 10.90
C THR A 158 -3.48 -0.33 11.75
N THR A 159 -3.15 -1.62 11.84
CA THR A 159 -2.07 -2.13 12.68
C THR A 159 -1.04 -2.88 11.84
N ASN A 160 0.24 -2.80 12.24
CA ASN A 160 1.32 -3.60 11.66
C ASN A 160 0.98 -5.10 11.79
N PRO A 161 1.50 -5.94 10.88
CA PRO A 161 0.97 -7.28 10.65
C PRO A 161 1.12 -8.17 11.89
N ASP A 162 0.03 -8.31 12.65
CA ASP A 162 -0.08 -9.30 13.73
C ASP A 162 -1.44 -10.05 13.74
N GLU A 163 -2.35 -9.83 12.78
CA GLU A 163 -3.54 -10.66 12.63
C GLU A 163 -3.74 -11.12 11.17
N LEU A 164 -4.16 -12.39 11.01
CA LEU A 164 -4.47 -13.07 9.75
C LEU A 164 -5.59 -12.36 8.97
N HIS A 165 -5.30 -11.20 8.38
CA HIS A 165 -6.20 -10.57 7.43
C HIS A 165 -6.37 -11.48 6.21
N PRO A 166 -7.60 -11.64 5.68
CA PRO A 166 -7.86 -12.50 4.52
C PRO A 166 -7.11 -12.02 3.28
N LEU A 167 -6.82 -10.72 3.21
CA LEU A 167 -6.14 -10.05 2.11
C LEU A 167 -4.82 -9.42 2.57
N PRO A 168 -3.85 -9.23 1.67
CA PRO A 168 -2.69 -8.38 1.94
C PRO A 168 -3.08 -7.00 2.47
N CYS A 169 -2.37 -6.55 3.50
CA CYS A 169 -2.57 -5.21 4.06
C CYS A 169 -1.81 -4.15 3.26
N ILE A 170 -2.48 -3.02 3.03
CA ILE A 170 -1.84 -1.75 2.72
C ILE A 170 -2.07 -0.73 3.84
N TYR A 171 -1.21 0.28 3.89
CA TYR A 171 -1.22 1.32 4.92
C TYR A 171 -1.17 2.69 4.26
N THR A 172 -2.25 3.43 4.37
CA THR A 172 -2.42 4.72 3.67
C THR A 172 -3.00 5.75 4.64
N SER A 173 -3.01 7.01 4.23
CA SER A 173 -3.47 8.11 5.08
C SER A 173 -4.91 8.54 4.80
N ASP A 174 -5.50 8.14 3.67
CA ASP A 174 -6.73 8.74 3.15
C ASP A 174 -6.61 10.29 3.13
N ALA A 175 -5.49 10.77 2.56
CA ALA A 175 -5.09 12.16 2.74
C ALA A 175 -5.92 13.09 1.86
N HIS A 176 -6.74 13.91 2.50
CA HIS A 176 -7.44 15.02 1.86
C HIS A 176 -6.59 16.32 1.85
N ARG A 177 -5.41 16.30 2.48
CA ARG A 177 -4.48 17.43 2.49
C ARG A 177 -3.04 16.95 2.56
N ALA A 178 -2.13 17.74 2.01
CA ALA A 178 -0.70 17.47 1.95
C ALA A 178 -0.09 17.20 3.33
N SER A 179 -0.56 17.89 4.38
CA SER A 179 -0.08 17.69 5.76
C SER A 179 -0.50 16.34 6.36
N ALA A 180 -1.50 15.66 5.81
CA ALA A 180 -1.97 14.35 6.26
C ALA A 180 -1.22 13.17 5.62
N LEU A 181 -0.45 13.40 4.54
CA LEU A 181 0.31 12.34 3.84
C LEU A 181 1.24 11.54 4.76
N GLY A 182 1.76 12.19 5.82
CA GLY A 182 2.67 11.57 6.79
C GLY A 182 1.98 10.84 7.95
N PHE A 183 0.64 10.87 8.04
CA PHE A 183 -0.08 10.26 9.17
C PHE A 183 -0.01 8.73 9.14
N GLN A 184 -0.05 8.15 7.94
CA GLN A 184 0.14 6.72 7.71
C GLN A 184 0.47 6.48 6.23
N PHE A 185 1.47 5.64 5.96
CA PHE A 185 1.91 5.32 4.60
C PHE A 185 2.64 3.96 4.56
N LEU A 186 2.88 3.47 3.34
CA LEU A 186 3.56 2.20 3.09
C LEU A 186 5.08 2.35 3.17
N SER A 187 5.71 1.34 3.77
CA SER A 187 7.14 1.06 3.68
C SER A 187 7.31 -0.33 3.08
N CYS A 188 7.75 -0.43 1.84
CA CYS A 188 7.85 -1.70 1.11
C CYS A 188 9.30 -2.02 0.70
N PRO A 189 9.66 -3.30 0.50
CA PRO A 189 10.97 -3.66 -0.03
C PRO A 189 11.22 -3.06 -1.42
N ALA A 190 12.44 -2.56 -1.67
CA ALA A 190 12.86 -2.09 -2.98
C ALA A 190 13.08 -3.23 -4.00
N PRO A 191 13.05 -2.92 -5.32
CA PRO A 191 12.61 -1.66 -5.93
C PRO A 191 11.10 -1.66 -6.25
N ILE A 192 10.49 -0.48 -6.27
CA ILE A 192 9.14 -0.25 -6.84
C ILE A 192 9.26 0.86 -7.88
N LYS A 193 9.21 0.50 -9.16
CA LYS A 193 9.30 1.44 -10.29
C LYS A 193 8.14 1.34 -11.26
N THR A 194 7.46 0.20 -11.28
CA THR A 194 6.33 -0.08 -12.15
C THR A 194 5.13 -0.54 -11.33
N PHE A 195 3.94 -0.50 -11.93
CA PHE A 195 2.75 -1.05 -11.29
C PHE A 195 2.86 -2.55 -11.02
N SER A 196 3.61 -3.28 -11.86
CA SER A 196 3.90 -4.71 -11.64
C SER A 196 4.75 -4.94 -10.39
N ASP A 197 5.74 -4.08 -10.13
CA ASP A 197 6.57 -4.16 -8.93
C ASP A 197 5.75 -3.87 -7.68
N LEU A 198 4.89 -2.85 -7.73
CA LEU A 198 3.98 -2.52 -6.63
C LEU A 198 3.05 -3.70 -6.31
N LYS A 199 2.45 -4.33 -7.32
CA LYS A 199 1.62 -5.53 -7.16
C LYS A 199 2.39 -6.65 -6.45
N LYS A 200 3.60 -6.95 -6.88
CA LYS A 200 4.46 -7.96 -6.24
C LYS A 200 4.76 -7.61 -4.79
N ALA A 201 5.06 -6.34 -4.50
CA ALA A 201 5.33 -5.88 -3.14
C ALA A 201 4.11 -6.05 -2.22
N ILE A 202 2.92 -5.63 -2.67
CA ILE A 202 1.68 -5.81 -1.92
C ILE A 202 1.40 -7.30 -1.67
N PHE A 203 1.43 -8.13 -2.72
CA PHE A 203 1.14 -9.56 -2.61
C PHE A 203 2.17 -10.34 -1.78
N SER A 204 3.41 -9.85 -1.68
CA SER A 204 4.42 -10.45 -0.80
C SER A 204 4.09 -10.32 0.68
N ARG A 205 3.17 -9.40 1.06
CA ARG A 205 2.83 -9.04 2.46
C ARG A 205 4.03 -8.54 3.27
N LEU A 206 5.09 -8.06 2.60
CA LEU A 206 6.29 -7.52 3.24
C LEU A 206 6.27 -6.00 3.38
N CYS A 207 5.24 -5.33 2.85
CA CYS A 207 5.02 -3.92 3.15
C CYS A 207 4.54 -3.75 4.59
N SER A 208 5.06 -2.73 5.27
CA SER A 208 4.71 -2.41 6.65
C SER A 208 4.16 -0.99 6.77
N ARG A 209 3.47 -0.74 7.89
CA ARG A 209 2.97 0.58 8.26
C ARG A 209 4.12 1.46 8.69
N SER A 210 4.16 2.67 8.13
CA SER A 210 5.04 3.75 8.55
C SER A 210 4.24 5.03 8.77
N PHE A 211 4.79 5.95 9.55
CA PHE A 211 4.19 7.25 9.86
C PHE A 211 5.31 8.20 10.32
N LEU A 212 5.09 9.51 10.18
CA LEU A 212 6.00 10.49 10.79
C LEU A 212 5.76 10.52 12.29
N SER A 213 6.82 10.35 13.09
CA SER A 213 6.77 10.73 14.49
C SER A 213 6.48 12.23 14.56
N THR A 214 5.48 12.65 15.33
CA THR A 214 5.31 14.07 15.64
C THR A 214 6.62 14.61 16.24
N PRO A 215 7.04 15.85 15.93
CA PRO A 215 8.17 16.47 16.59
C PRO A 215 7.78 16.85 18.04
N ASN A 216 7.63 15.84 18.91
CA ASN A 216 7.62 15.95 20.37
C ASN A 216 7.47 14.58 21.03
N THR A 217 8.46 13.70 20.84
CA THR A 217 8.79 12.65 21.82
C THR A 217 10.29 12.39 21.82
N LEU A 218 11.09 13.45 22.01
CA LEU A 218 12.37 13.27 22.68
C LEU A 218 12.03 12.81 24.10
N ARG A 219 12.18 11.50 24.37
CA ARG A 219 12.23 11.02 25.76
C ARG A 219 13.30 11.84 26.47
N PRO A 220 13.01 12.49 27.61
CA PRO A 220 14.07 13.10 28.39
C PRO A 220 15.03 11.98 28.79
N THR A 221 16.28 12.09 28.35
CA THR A 221 17.39 11.32 28.90
C THR A 221 17.38 11.53 30.41
N SER A 222 17.31 10.42 31.14
CA SER A 222 17.41 10.35 32.59
C SER A 222 18.51 11.28 33.12
N PHE A 223 18.10 12.30 33.87
CA PHE A 223 19.01 12.97 34.79
C PHE A 223 19.26 12.02 35.97
N GLN A 224 20.49 11.52 36.06
CA GLN A 224 21.01 10.96 37.31
C GLN A 224 21.08 12.09 38.34
N ILE A 225 20.51 11.85 39.51
CA ILE A 225 20.70 12.67 40.70
C ILE A 225 21.75 11.95 41.54
N ASN A 226 22.89 12.60 41.74
CA ASN A 226 23.78 12.36 42.88
C ASN A 226 23.23 13.13 44.08
#